data_AF-D3VHF3-F1
#
_entry.id   AF-D3VHF3-F1
#
_cell.length_a   1.000
_cell.length_b   1.000
_cell.length_c   1.000
_cell.angle_alpha   90.00
_cell.angle_beta   90.00
_cell.angle_gamma   90.00
#
_symmetry.space_group_name_H-M   'P 1'
#
loop_
_entity.id
_entity.type
_entity.pdbx_description
1 polymer ?
#
loop_
_entity_poly.entity_id
_entity_poly.type
_entity_poly.pdbx_seq_one_letter_code
_entity_poly.pdbx_strand_id
1 'polypeptide(L)'
;MAHRVGEAISLRDETELAEKSALLDKIKAGARAGRYRLVYFDEASFAASLPGQYGWSPRGKPHETEPLTHCRRSVLGALNYPDNSLFYQTVSGNITRADVIDFLTQVARQHPADIFSAG
;
A
#
# COMPACT_ATOMS: atom_id res chain seq x y z
N MET A 1 -41.23 17.31 2.27
CA MET A 1 -39.97 17.83 1.68
C MET A 1 -38.80 17.17 2.38
N ALA A 2 -37.98 16.42 1.65
CA ALA A 2 -36.69 15.93 2.14
C ALA A 2 -35.70 15.97 0.96
N HIS A 3 -34.80 16.94 1.00
CA HIS A 3 -33.72 17.08 0.02
C HIS A 3 -32.67 16.00 0.34
N ARG A 4 -32.52 15.01 -0.55
CA ARG A 4 -31.43 14.04 -0.49
C ARG A 4 -30.31 14.58 -1.38
N VAL A 5 -29.27 15.16 -0.78
CA VAL A 5 -28.03 15.49 -1.49
C VAL A 5 -27.32 14.16 -1.72
N GLY A 6 -27.44 13.62 -2.93
CA GLY A 6 -26.54 12.57 -3.39
C GLY A 6 -25.20 13.24 -3.70
N GLU A 7 -24.17 12.94 -2.92
CA GLU A 7 -22.79 13.24 -3.32
C GLU A 7 -22.54 12.52 -4.65
N ALA A 8 -22.29 13.30 -5.70
CA ALA A 8 -21.88 12.78 -6.98
C ALA A 8 -20.53 12.08 -6.81
N ILE A 9 -20.47 10.81 -7.19
CA ILE A 9 -19.22 10.07 -7.34
C ILE A 9 -18.43 10.84 -8.41
N SER A 10 -17.33 11.49 -8.00
CA SER A 10 -16.46 12.22 -8.93
C SER A 10 -15.96 11.23 -9.98
N LEU A 11 -16.44 11.37 -11.22
CA LEU A 11 -15.93 10.61 -12.35
C LEU A 11 -14.45 10.97 -12.55
N ARG A 12 -13.67 10.00 -13.03
CA ARG A 12 -12.26 10.18 -13.33
C ARG A 12 -12.09 11.20 -14.46
N ASP A 13 -11.21 12.17 -14.26
CA ASP A 13 -10.78 13.06 -15.33
C ASP A 13 -9.72 12.33 -16.19
N GLU A 14 -10.11 11.99 -17.41
CA GLU A 14 -9.23 11.29 -18.35
C GLU A 14 -8.07 12.18 -18.85
N THR A 15 -8.27 13.50 -18.89
CA THR A 15 -7.23 14.46 -19.30
C THR A 15 -6.16 14.53 -18.23
N GLU A 16 -6.58 14.69 -16.97
CA GLU A 16 -5.66 14.67 -15.84
C GLU A 16 -4.89 13.34 -15.80
N LEU A 17 -5.57 12.20 -15.96
CA LEU A 17 -4.92 10.89 -15.97
C LEU A 17 -3.86 10.78 -17.09
N ALA A 18 -4.18 11.23 -18.30
CA ALA A 18 -3.24 11.22 -19.43
C ALA A 18 -2.00 12.08 -19.14
N GLU A 19 -2.17 13.26 -18.56
CA GLU A 19 -1.06 14.14 -18.17
C GLU A 19 -0.16 13.49 -17.11
N LYS A 20 -0.76 12.89 -16.06
CA LYS A 20 0.00 12.16 -15.04
C LYS A 20 0.73 10.95 -15.62
N SER A 21 0.11 10.23 -16.55
CA SER A 21 0.73 9.09 -17.22
C SER A 21 1.96 9.53 -18.02
N ALA A 22 1.84 10.59 -18.83
CA ALA A 22 2.95 11.12 -19.61
C ALA A 22 4.11 11.61 -18.73
N LEU A 23 3.80 12.22 -17.58
CA LEU A 23 4.82 12.59 -16.58
C LEU A 23 5.50 11.35 -15.99
N LEU A 24 4.72 10.33 -15.60
CA LEU A 24 5.26 9.10 -15.06
C LEU A 24 6.19 8.39 -16.06
N ASP A 25 5.87 8.40 -17.35
CA ASP A 25 6.74 7.80 -18.38
C ASP A 25 8.10 8.49 -18.49
N LYS A 26 8.13 9.83 -18.34
CA LYS A 26 9.39 10.58 -18.26
C LYS A 26 10.20 10.19 -17.03
N ILE A 27 9.53 10.01 -15.88
CA ILE A 27 10.19 9.59 -14.63
C ILE A 27 10.76 8.17 -14.77
N LYS A 28 9.97 7.26 -15.32
CA LYS A 28 10.36 5.88 -15.61
C LYS A 28 11.55 5.80 -16.57
N ALA A 29 11.60 6.66 -17.58
CA ALA A 29 12.74 6.74 -18.50
C ALA A 29 14.01 7.20 -17.79
N GLY A 30 13.92 8.20 -16.90
CA GLY A 30 15.06 8.65 -16.08
C GLY A 30 15.57 7.56 -15.13
N ALA A 31 14.67 6.79 -14.52
CA ALA A 31 15.03 5.67 -13.66
C ALA A 31 15.75 4.54 -14.42
N ARG A 32 15.26 4.19 -15.62
CA ARG A 32 15.95 3.23 -16.52
C ARG A 32 17.32 3.71 -16.97
N ALA A 33 17.49 5.02 -17.14
CA ALA A 33 18.76 5.64 -17.47
C ALA A 33 19.70 5.79 -16.25
N GLY A 34 19.35 5.24 -15.09
CA GLY A 34 20.19 5.28 -13.88
C GLY A 34 20.32 6.66 -13.22
N ARG A 35 19.50 7.64 -13.61
CA ARG A 35 19.59 9.02 -13.06
C ARG A 35 19.13 9.12 -11.61
N TYR A 36 18.21 8.25 -11.22
CA TYR A 36 17.68 8.12 -9.88
C TYR A 36 17.02 6.75 -9.72
N ARG A 37 16.84 6.32 -8.47
CA ARG A 37 16.05 5.14 -8.15
C ARG A 37 14.57 5.52 -8.05
N LEU A 38 13.72 4.83 -8.80
CA LEU A 38 12.26 4.96 -8.70
C LEU A 38 11.70 3.73 -7.98
N VAL A 39 10.93 3.97 -6.92
CA VAL A 39 10.24 2.92 -6.14
C VAL A 39 8.75 3.23 -6.07
N TYR A 40 7.91 2.21 -6.14
CA TYR A 40 6.50 2.30 -5.75
C TYR A 40 6.38 1.89 -4.28
N PHE A 41 5.78 2.76 -3.48
CA PHE A 41 5.60 2.52 -2.05
C PHE A 41 4.11 2.36 -1.75
N ASP A 42 3.78 1.38 -0.89
CA ASP A 42 2.43 1.20 -0.38
C ASP A 42 2.43 0.51 1.00
N GLU A 43 1.31 0.64 1.72
CA GLU A 43 1.00 -0.09 2.94
C GLU A 43 -0.13 -1.10 2.69
N ALA A 44 0.04 -2.33 3.15
CA ALA A 44 -1.06 -3.29 3.29
C ALA A 44 -1.21 -3.76 4.74
N SER A 45 -2.44 -3.75 5.25
CA SER A 45 -2.77 -4.21 6.60
C SER A 45 -3.70 -5.41 6.55
N PHE A 46 -3.35 -6.46 7.31
CA PHE A 46 -4.11 -7.69 7.43
C PHE A 46 -4.53 -7.90 8.87
N ALA A 47 -5.82 -8.16 9.08
CA ALA A 47 -6.36 -8.53 10.39
C ALA A 47 -6.90 -9.96 10.31
N ALA A 48 -6.54 -10.80 11.29
CA ALA A 48 -7.15 -12.12 11.46
C ALA A 48 -8.55 -11.99 12.11
N SER A 49 -9.37 -11.07 11.61
CA SER A 49 -10.77 -10.96 11.96
C SER A 49 -11.56 -11.95 11.12
N LEU A 50 -11.98 -13.06 11.73
CA LEU A 50 -12.86 -14.02 11.08
C LEU A 50 -14.18 -13.31 10.73
N PRO A 51 -14.56 -13.21 9.46
CA PRO A 51 -15.85 -12.65 9.06
C PRO A 51 -16.94 -13.63 9.51
N GLY A 52 -17.51 -13.38 10.69
CA GLY A 52 -18.42 -14.31 11.36
C GLY A 52 -17.65 -15.49 11.96
N GLN A 53 -17.80 -15.70 13.26
CA GLN A 53 -17.39 -16.98 13.84
C GLN A 53 -18.29 -18.04 13.22
N TYR A 54 -17.74 -18.93 12.39
CA TYR A 54 -18.46 -20.07 11.82
C TYR A 54 -18.95 -20.97 12.96
N GLY A 55 -20.15 -20.68 13.45
CA GLY A 55 -20.79 -21.39 14.54
C GLY A 55 -22.23 -21.69 14.17
N TRP A 56 -22.63 -22.96 14.35
CA TRP A 56 -24.03 -23.34 14.28
C TRP A 56 -24.78 -22.61 15.40
N SER A 57 -25.76 -21.80 15.03
CA SER A 57 -26.64 -21.15 16.02
C SER A 57 -27.84 -22.04 16.30
N PRO A 58 -28.31 -22.09 17.56
CA PRO A 58 -29.58 -22.74 17.87
C PRO A 58 -30.71 -22.16 17.02
N ARG A 59 -31.58 -23.03 16.49
CA ARG A 59 -32.74 -22.60 15.70
C ARG A 59 -33.62 -21.65 16.51
N GLY A 60 -33.93 -20.48 15.94
CA GLY A 60 -34.81 -19.49 16.55
C GLY A 60 -34.15 -18.53 17.56
N LYS A 61 -32.83 -18.61 17.75
CA LYS A 61 -32.08 -17.62 18.55
C LYS A 61 -31.25 -16.70 17.65
N PRO A 62 -31.05 -15.43 18.03
CA PRO A 62 -30.06 -14.57 17.39
C PRO A 62 -28.67 -15.21 17.43
N HIS A 63 -27.88 -14.98 16.39
CA HIS A 63 -26.47 -15.38 16.39
C HIS A 63 -25.71 -14.44 17.31
N GLU A 64 -25.27 -14.96 18.45
CA GLU A 64 -24.43 -14.25 19.41
C GLU A 64 -22.97 -14.70 19.20
N THR A 65 -22.07 -13.73 19.04
CA THR A 65 -20.63 -13.98 18.91
C THR A 65 -19.89 -13.09 19.87
N GLU A 66 -18.96 -13.67 20.62
CA GLU A 66 -18.10 -12.90 21.52
C GLU A 66 -17.07 -12.11 20.70
N PRO A 67 -16.85 -10.82 20.98
CA PRO A 67 -15.77 -10.06 20.37
C PRO A 67 -14.41 -10.71 20.68
N LEU A 68 -13.72 -11.21 19.66
CA LEU A 68 -12.37 -11.73 19.82
C LEU A 68 -11.35 -10.62 19.58
N THR A 69 -10.28 -10.61 20.38
CA THR A 69 -9.11 -9.78 20.09
C THR A 69 -8.41 -10.33 18.85
N HIS A 70 -8.36 -9.54 17.77
CA HIS A 70 -7.69 -9.93 16.54
C HIS A 70 -6.25 -9.42 16.51
N CYS A 71 -5.33 -10.22 15.97
CA CYS A 71 -4.00 -9.72 15.64
C CYS A 71 -4.05 -8.97 14.31
N ARG A 72 -3.46 -7.78 14.28
CA ARG A 72 -3.19 -7.02 13.05
C ARG A 72 -1.71 -7.16 12.71
N ARG A 73 -1.44 -7.38 11.43
CA ARG A 73 -0.11 -7.37 10.83
C ARG A 73 -0.15 -6.45 9.63
N SER A 74 0.72 -5.46 9.63
CA SER A 74 0.85 -4.51 8.53
C SER A 74 2.19 -4.72 7.83
N VAL A 75 2.23 -4.36 6.56
CA VAL A 75 3.39 -4.51 5.68
C VAL A 75 3.62 -3.17 4.99
N LEU A 76 4.85 -2.68 5.09
CA LEU A 76 5.37 -1.62 4.22
C LEU A 76 6.10 -2.29 3.07
N GLY A 77 5.77 -1.91 1.84
CA GLY A 77 6.42 -2.41 0.64
C GLY A 77 7.01 -1.27 -0.19
N ALA A 78 8.22 -1.47 -0.71
CA ALA A 78 8.86 -0.63 -1.71
C ALA A 78 9.30 -1.50 -2.88
N LEU A 79 8.57 -1.42 -3.99
CA LEU A 79 8.87 -2.13 -5.23
C LEU A 79 9.77 -1.27 -6.10
N ASN A 80 10.98 -1.76 -6.37
CA ASN A 80 11.92 -1.10 -7.26
C ASN A 80 11.45 -1.21 -8.72
N TYR A 81 11.38 -0.07 -9.41
CA TYR A 81 10.82 -0.04 -10.76
C TYR A 81 11.68 -0.76 -11.82
N PRO A 82 13.02 -0.60 -11.88
CA PRO A 82 13.81 -1.17 -12.96
C PRO A 82 13.90 -2.71 -12.95
N ASP A 83 13.99 -3.33 -11.77
CA ASP A 83 14.26 -4.77 -11.61
C ASP A 83 13.14 -5.55 -10.89
N ASN A 84 12.07 -4.88 -10.48
CA ASN A 84 10.95 -5.45 -9.72
C ASN A 84 11.34 -6.10 -8.38
N SER A 85 12.49 -5.74 -7.80
CA SER A 85 12.86 -6.18 -6.45
C SER A 85 11.96 -5.51 -5.41
N LEU A 86 11.48 -6.29 -4.43
CA LEU A 86 10.62 -5.82 -3.36
C LEU A 86 11.40 -5.78 -2.05
N PHE A 87 11.55 -4.59 -1.48
CA PHE A 87 11.92 -4.43 -0.07
C PHE A 87 10.65 -4.29 0.76
N TYR A 88 10.55 -5.04 1.86
CA TYR A 88 9.39 -4.98 2.73
C TYR A 88 9.75 -5.14 4.20
N GLN A 89 8.90 -4.59 5.06
CA GLN A 89 8.98 -4.74 6.51
C GLN A 89 7.60 -5.05 7.06
N THR A 90 7.53 -5.97 8.02
CA THR A 90 6.29 -6.26 8.75
C THR A 90 6.26 -5.51 10.06
N VAL A 91 5.09 -4.94 10.40
CA VAL A 91 4.83 -4.22 11.64
C VAL A 91 3.66 -4.89 12.34
N SER A 92 3.80 -5.12 13.65
CA SER A 92 2.68 -5.61 14.46
C SER A 92 1.77 -4.44 14.84
N GLY A 93 0.47 -4.54 14.55
CA GLY A 93 -0.47 -3.48 14.85
C GLY A 93 -0.59 -2.44 13.74
N ASN A 94 -0.70 -1.17 14.12
CA ASN A 94 -0.83 -0.06 13.17
C ASN A 94 0.54 0.48 12.78
N ILE A 95 0.65 0.96 11.55
CA ILE A 95 1.83 1.68 11.09
C ILE A 95 1.77 3.12 11.60
N THR A 96 2.88 3.58 12.17
CA THR A 96 3.07 4.96 12.58
C THR A 96 3.88 5.73 11.55
N ARG A 97 3.86 7.07 11.65
CA ARG A 97 4.74 7.92 10.86
C ARG A 97 6.22 7.58 11.07
N ALA A 98 6.61 7.22 12.29
CA ALA A 98 8.00 6.84 12.59
C ALA A 98 8.42 5.60 11.80
N ASP A 99 7.57 4.57 11.78
CA ASP A 99 7.81 3.34 11.01
C ASP A 99 8.02 3.64 9.52
N VAL A 100 7.21 4.52 8.94
CA VAL A 100 7.35 4.93 7.52
C VAL A 100 8.65 5.68 7.26
N ILE A 101 9.02 6.62 8.14
CA ILE A 101 10.28 7.37 8.00
C ILE A 101 11.47 6.42 8.09
N ASP A 102 11.47 5.51 9.06
CA ASP A 102 12.55 4.55 9.25
C ASP A 102 12.64 3.56 8.07
N PHE A 103 11.49 3.11 7.55
CA PHE A 103 11.43 2.26 6.36
C PHE A 103 11.99 2.95 5.11
N LEU A 104 11.53 4.17 4.81
CA LEU A 104 12.03 4.93 3.64
C LEU A 104 13.50 5.29 3.78
N THR A 105 13.98 5.53 5.00
CA THR A 105 15.41 5.73 5.29
C THR A 105 16.21 4.48 4.97
N GLN A 106 15.70 3.29 5.33
CA GLN A 106 16.33 2.02 4.97
C GLN A 106 16.32 1.79 3.46
N VAL A 107 15.20 2.05 2.78
CA VAL A 107 15.10 1.96 1.31
C VAL A 107 16.13 2.87 0.65
N ALA A 108 16.28 4.12 1.10
CA ALA A 108 17.23 5.08 0.54
C ALA A 108 18.69 4.65 0.75
N ARG A 109 19.00 3.99 1.87
CA ARG A 109 20.36 3.47 2.17
C ARG A 109 20.72 2.23 1.34
N GLN A 110 19.73 1.49 0.84
CA GLN A 110 19.99 0.40 -0.09
C GLN A 110 20.45 0.98 -1.42
N HIS A 111 21.77 1.05 -1.57
CA HIS A 111 22.38 1.21 -2.88
C HIS A 111 22.04 -0.03 -3.72
N PRO A 112 21.60 0.12 -4.98
CA PRO A 112 21.85 -0.93 -5.95
C PRO A 112 23.37 -1.08 -6.02
N ALA A 113 23.90 -2.21 -5.54
CA ALA A 113 25.21 -2.64 -5.95
C ALA A 113 25.22 -2.62 -7.50
N ASP A 114 26.27 -2.07 -8.08
CA ASP A 114 26.62 -2.16 -9.53
C ASP A 114 26.19 -1.03 -10.49
N ILE A 115 26.03 0.23 -10.06
CA ILE A 115 25.91 1.36 -11.03
C ILE A 115 27.22 2.18 -11.18
N PHE A 116 28.15 2.12 -10.21
CA PHE A 116 29.36 2.96 -10.22
C PHE A 116 30.68 2.21 -10.55
N SER A 117 30.63 0.97 -11.05
CA SER A 117 31.83 0.17 -11.35
C SER A 117 32.27 0.14 -12.82
N ALA A 118 31.80 1.07 -13.66
CA ALA A 118 32.33 1.23 -15.01
C ALA A 118 32.68 2.70 -15.26
N GLY A 119 33.87 3.08 -14.81
CA GLY A 119 34.58 4.32 -15.15
C GLY A 119 36.05 4.00 -15.34
#